data_AF-A0A1F8UP59-F1
#
_entry.id   AF-A0A1F8UP59-F1
#
_cell.length_a   1.000
_cell.length_b   1.000
_cell.length_c   1.000
_cell.angle_alpha   90.00
_cell.angle_beta   90.00
_cell.angle_gamma   90.00
#
_symmetry.space_group_name_H-M   'P 1'
#
loop_
_entity.id
_entity.type
_entity.pdbx_description
1 polymer ?
#
loop_
_entity_poly.entity_id
_entity_poly.type
_entity_poly.pdbx_seq_one_letter_code
_entity_poly.pdbx_strand_id
1 'polypeptide(L)'
;MVESFYEEYKEALLELARYSKAPLFVECLSEMKHYWAIKHEFQSIDSINGNQQLSTIQFDVKDAKIYGINYVDENGEKQGCIICHSSIGSVERWMYAVLEEALKKEKSELPLWLSPVQVRVIPVANDKHLEFCKKLHMEGIRYDIDDRDERLGRKIAKASQEWVPYVLVVGDNEIESGKYSVGLRGEEDKREMQIEELVAEVKEKCEGMPYRNIAMSKYLSKRPIFVGAV
;
A
#
# COMPACT_ATOMS: atom_id res chain seq x y z
N MET A 1 -23.25 -17.61 -3.63
CA MET A 1 -23.98 -17.78 -4.91
C MET A 1 -25.40 -18.22 -4.63
N VAL A 2 -26.35 -18.08 -5.56
CA VAL A 2 -27.73 -18.56 -5.39
C VAL A 2 -27.80 -20.04 -5.73
N GLU A 3 -28.48 -20.84 -4.91
CA GLU A 3 -28.52 -22.31 -5.03
C GLU A 3 -29.02 -22.79 -6.39
N SER A 4 -30.13 -22.23 -6.89
CA SER A 4 -30.66 -22.59 -8.21
C SER A 4 -29.66 -22.35 -9.36
N PHE A 5 -28.90 -21.26 -9.28
CA PHE A 5 -27.86 -20.95 -10.27
C PHE A 5 -26.67 -21.91 -10.14
N TYR A 6 -26.31 -22.30 -8.92
CA TYR A 6 -25.26 -23.30 -8.70
C TYR A 6 -25.66 -24.65 -9.29
N GLU A 7 -26.90 -25.10 -9.07
CA GLU A 7 -27.39 -26.37 -9.60
C GLU A 7 -27.41 -26.38 -11.13
N GLU A 8 -27.87 -25.28 -11.74
CA GLU A 8 -27.95 -25.13 -13.20
C GLU A 8 -26.55 -25.10 -13.85
N TYR A 9 -25.58 -24.42 -13.25
CA TYR A 9 -24.25 -24.18 -13.85
C TYR A 9 -23.10 -24.91 -13.13
N LYS A 10 -23.40 -25.96 -12.35
CA LYS A 10 -22.46 -26.62 -11.44
C LYS A 10 -21.12 -26.98 -12.07
N GLU A 11 -21.13 -27.67 -13.20
CA GLU A 11 -19.90 -28.15 -13.84
C GLU A 11 -19.02 -27.00 -14.32
N ALA A 12 -19.61 -25.96 -14.92
CA ALA A 12 -18.89 -24.76 -15.35
C ALA A 12 -18.29 -24.00 -14.16
N LEU A 13 -19.02 -23.92 -13.04
CA LEU A 13 -18.52 -23.29 -11.82
C LEU A 13 -17.39 -24.08 -11.16
N LEU A 14 -17.44 -25.41 -11.20
CA LEU A 14 -16.35 -26.26 -10.74
C LEU A 14 -15.11 -26.14 -11.63
N GLU A 15 -15.29 -25.96 -12.94
CA GLU A 15 -14.18 -25.68 -13.85
C GLU A 15 -13.52 -24.32 -13.56
N LEU A 16 -14.33 -23.27 -13.40
CA LEU A 16 -13.86 -21.95 -12.98
C LEU A 16 -13.13 -22.01 -11.62
N ALA A 17 -13.66 -22.78 -10.67
CA ALA A 17 -13.03 -23.00 -9.38
C ALA A 17 -11.64 -23.62 -9.50
N ARG A 18 -11.49 -24.65 -10.36
CA ARG A 18 -10.20 -25.31 -10.63
C ARG A 18 -9.19 -24.36 -11.27
N TYR A 19 -9.64 -23.42 -12.09
CA TYR A 19 -8.77 -22.41 -12.69
C TYR A 19 -8.08 -21.53 -11.63
N SER A 20 -8.76 -21.26 -10.51
CA SER A 20 -8.20 -20.42 -9.43
C SER A 20 -6.96 -21.02 -8.75
N LYS A 21 -6.77 -22.34 -8.83
CA LYS A 21 -5.71 -23.11 -8.15
C LYS A 21 -5.61 -22.84 -6.63
N ALA A 22 -6.69 -22.36 -6.03
CA ALA A 22 -6.79 -22.03 -4.61
C ALA A 22 -8.03 -22.69 -3.99
N PRO A 23 -8.00 -22.99 -2.68
CA PRO A 23 -9.20 -23.40 -1.96
C PRO A 23 -10.27 -22.30 -2.06
N LEU A 24 -11.53 -22.71 -2.26
CA LEU A 24 -12.67 -21.81 -2.27
C LEU A 24 -13.60 -22.14 -1.11
N PHE A 25 -14.02 -21.11 -0.39
CA PHE A 25 -15.16 -21.19 0.51
C PHE A 25 -16.42 -20.80 -0.26
N VAL A 26 -17.40 -21.70 -0.32
CA VAL A 26 -18.63 -21.50 -1.09
C VAL A 26 -19.82 -21.44 -0.14
N GLU A 27 -20.51 -20.30 -0.15
CA GLU A 27 -21.80 -20.13 0.49
C GLU A 27 -22.90 -20.12 -0.58
N CYS A 28 -23.91 -20.99 -0.41
CA CYS A 28 -25.10 -21.03 -1.23
C CYS A 28 -26.27 -20.37 -0.50
N LEU A 29 -26.85 -19.35 -1.12
CA LEU A 29 -28.05 -18.69 -0.66
C LEU A 29 -29.26 -19.42 -1.23
N SER A 30 -30.23 -19.76 -0.38
CA SER A 30 -31.48 -20.42 -0.79
C SER A 30 -32.31 -19.59 -1.77
N GLU A 31 -32.15 -18.27 -1.73
CA GLU A 31 -32.84 -17.35 -2.62
C GLU A 31 -31.96 -16.16 -3.02
N MET A 32 -32.32 -15.54 -4.14
CA MET A 32 -31.60 -14.39 -4.67
C MET A 32 -31.96 -13.11 -3.92
N LYS A 33 -31.07 -12.66 -3.02
CA LYS A 33 -31.24 -11.44 -2.23
C LYS A 33 -30.79 -10.15 -2.95
N HIS A 34 -29.97 -10.27 -3.99
CA HIS A 34 -29.40 -9.14 -4.74
C HIS A 34 -29.70 -9.23 -6.24
N TYR A 35 -29.08 -8.36 -7.05
CA TYR A 35 -29.15 -8.41 -8.52
C TYR A 35 -28.27 -9.50 -9.13
N TRP A 36 -27.27 -9.98 -8.38
CA TRP A 36 -26.32 -10.99 -8.82
C TRP A 36 -26.71 -12.42 -8.41
N ALA A 37 -26.39 -13.38 -9.27
CA ALA A 37 -26.49 -14.81 -9.00
C ALA A 37 -25.21 -15.38 -8.37
N ILE A 38 -24.06 -14.82 -8.76
CA ILE A 38 -22.74 -15.16 -8.21
C ILE A 38 -22.06 -13.87 -7.76
N LYS A 39 -21.45 -13.94 -6.58
CA LYS A 39 -20.50 -12.94 -6.09
C LYS A 39 -19.26 -13.69 -5.64
N HIS A 40 -18.20 -13.56 -6.42
CA HIS A 40 -16.86 -14.02 -6.04
C HIS A 40 -16.17 -12.89 -5.30
N GLU A 41 -15.57 -13.20 -4.15
CA GLU A 41 -14.93 -12.24 -3.27
C GLU A 41 -13.49 -12.65 -3.01
N PHE A 42 -12.57 -11.71 -3.16
CA PHE A 42 -11.21 -11.89 -2.66
C PHE A 42 -11.14 -11.30 -1.25
N GLN A 43 -10.76 -12.11 -0.27
CA GLN A 43 -10.68 -11.71 1.13
C GLN A 43 -9.22 -11.43 1.50
N SER A 44 -8.98 -10.36 2.26
CA SER A 44 -7.78 -10.24 3.10
C SER A 44 -8.10 -10.70 4.50
N ILE A 45 -7.12 -11.31 5.15
CA ILE A 45 -7.17 -11.60 6.59
C ILE A 45 -6.36 -10.51 7.28
N ASP A 46 -6.90 -9.88 8.31
CA ASP A 46 -6.22 -8.82 9.06
C ASP A 46 -5.22 -9.37 10.10
N SER A 47 -4.59 -8.49 10.89
CA SER A 47 -3.59 -8.88 11.90
C SER A 47 -4.17 -9.62 13.12
N ILE A 48 -5.49 -9.60 13.31
CA ILE A 48 -6.20 -10.28 14.41
C ILE A 48 -7.05 -11.47 13.93
N ASN A 49 -6.84 -11.92 12.69
CA ASN A 49 -7.55 -13.01 12.01
C ASN A 49 -9.02 -12.71 11.65
N GLY A 50 -9.41 -11.44 11.55
CA GLY A 50 -10.66 -11.03 10.92
C GLY A 50 -10.58 -11.11 9.39
N ASN A 51 -11.72 -11.35 8.74
CA ASN A 51 -11.82 -11.36 7.28
C ASN A 51 -12.43 -10.06 6.75
N GLN A 52 -11.87 -9.54 5.67
CA GLN A 52 -12.39 -8.37 4.98
C GLN A 52 -12.38 -8.58 3.47
N GLN A 53 -13.50 -8.25 2.84
CA GLN A 53 -13.65 -8.30 1.38
C GLN A 53 -12.83 -7.17 0.72
N LEU A 54 -11.80 -7.53 -0.04
CA LEU A 54 -11.02 -6.62 -0.86
C LEU A 54 -11.71 -6.34 -2.20
N SER A 55 -11.78 -7.34 -3.07
CA SER A 55 -12.29 -7.21 -4.44
C SER A 55 -13.46 -8.15 -4.70
N THR A 56 -14.25 -7.86 -5.74
CA THR A 56 -15.39 -8.68 -6.13
C THR A 56 -15.57 -8.79 -7.63
N ILE A 57 -16.06 -9.95 -8.06
CA ILE A 57 -16.66 -10.15 -9.39
C ILE A 57 -18.09 -10.64 -9.17
N GLN A 58 -19.06 -10.01 -9.83
CA GLN A 58 -20.48 -10.29 -9.62
C GLN A 58 -21.18 -10.51 -10.96
N PHE A 59 -21.93 -11.60 -11.07
CA PHE A 59 -22.72 -11.92 -12.26
C PHE A 59 -24.15 -11.49 -12.05
N ASP A 60 -24.48 -10.35 -12.64
CA ASP A 60 -25.80 -9.73 -12.59
C ASP A 60 -26.69 -10.27 -13.70
N VAL A 61 -27.81 -10.85 -13.29
CA VAL A 61 -28.77 -11.52 -14.16
C VAL A 61 -30.13 -10.80 -14.18
N LYS A 62 -30.24 -9.63 -13.51
CA LYS A 62 -31.50 -8.88 -13.38
C LYS A 62 -31.45 -7.55 -14.11
N ASP A 63 -30.39 -6.78 -13.93
CA ASP A 63 -30.41 -5.36 -14.31
C ASP A 63 -30.47 -5.15 -15.82
N ALA A 64 -29.88 -6.04 -16.61
CA ALA A 64 -30.00 -5.99 -18.07
C ALA A 64 -31.46 -5.99 -18.53
N LYS A 65 -32.30 -6.85 -17.92
CA LYS A 65 -33.73 -6.91 -18.24
C LYS A 65 -34.47 -5.66 -17.75
N ILE A 66 -34.15 -5.17 -16.56
CA ILE A 66 -34.78 -3.99 -15.95
C ILE A 66 -34.52 -2.74 -16.79
N TYR A 67 -33.28 -2.56 -17.24
CA TYR A 67 -32.86 -1.39 -18.02
C TYR A 67 -33.03 -1.57 -19.54
N GLY A 68 -33.51 -2.74 -20.00
CA GLY A 68 -33.70 -3.02 -21.42
C GLY A 68 -32.40 -3.14 -22.22
N ILE A 69 -31.30 -3.55 -21.58
CA ILE A 69 -30.00 -3.78 -22.21
C ILE A 69 -30.04 -5.13 -22.94
N ASN A 70 -29.80 -5.10 -24.24
CA ASN A 70 -29.84 -6.26 -25.11
C ASN A 70 -28.71 -6.19 -26.16
N TYR A 71 -28.33 -7.33 -26.72
CA TYR A 71 -27.50 -7.43 -27.93
C TYR A 71 -28.28 -8.14 -29.04
N VAL A 72 -27.77 -8.07 -30.27
CA VAL A 72 -28.31 -8.82 -31.42
C VAL A 72 -27.37 -9.98 -31.68
N ASP A 73 -27.90 -11.21 -31.67
CA ASP A 73 -27.11 -12.41 -31.90
C ASP A 73 -26.85 -12.68 -33.39
N GLU A 74 -26.16 -13.78 -33.69
CA GLU A 74 -25.83 -14.19 -35.06
C GLU A 74 -27.06 -14.48 -35.94
N ASN A 75 -28.23 -14.74 -35.34
CA ASN A 75 -29.48 -14.99 -36.05
C ASN A 75 -30.30 -13.70 -36.25
N GLY A 76 -29.81 -12.56 -35.75
CA GLY A 76 -30.51 -11.28 -35.82
C GLY A 76 -31.55 -11.08 -34.72
N GLU A 77 -31.59 -11.95 -33.70
CA GLU A 77 -32.56 -11.88 -32.61
C GLU A 77 -32.04 -11.03 -31.45
N LYS A 78 -32.94 -10.33 -30.75
CA LYS A 78 -32.59 -9.57 -29.54
C LYS A 78 -32.48 -10.51 -28.36
N GLN A 79 -31.29 -10.59 -27.79
CA GLN A 79 -31.00 -11.40 -26.60
C GLN A 79 -30.64 -10.51 -25.40
N GLY A 80 -31.03 -10.95 -24.21
CA GLY A 80 -30.57 -10.34 -22.96
C GLY A 80 -29.11 -10.72 -22.66
N CYS A 81 -28.47 -9.96 -21.77
CA CYS A 81 -27.07 -10.22 -21.37
C CYS A 81 -26.92 -10.36 -19.86
N ILE A 82 -25.87 -11.06 -19.42
CA ILE A 82 -25.38 -11.03 -18.05
C ILE A 82 -24.40 -9.86 -17.92
N ILE A 83 -24.59 -9.00 -16.92
CA ILE A 83 -23.66 -7.90 -16.64
C ILE A 83 -22.61 -8.43 -15.64
N CYS A 84 -21.33 -8.33 -16.00
CA CYS A 84 -20.24 -8.69 -15.12
C CYS A 84 -19.70 -7.44 -14.41
N HIS A 85 -20.03 -7.29 -13.13
CA HIS A 85 -19.47 -6.20 -12.31
C HIS A 85 -18.14 -6.64 -11.74
N SER A 86 -17.07 -5.91 -12.05
CA SER A 86 -15.74 -6.15 -11.49
C SER A 86 -15.30 -4.93 -10.69
N SER A 87 -14.91 -5.15 -9.44
CA SER A 87 -14.38 -4.12 -8.56
C SER A 87 -13.15 -4.65 -7.85
N ILE A 88 -12.05 -3.91 -7.93
CA ILE A 88 -10.86 -4.20 -7.13
C ILE A 88 -11.04 -3.84 -5.66
N GLY A 89 -12.15 -3.21 -5.27
CA GLY A 89 -12.34 -2.61 -3.95
C GLY A 89 -12.05 -1.11 -3.92
N SER A 90 -12.32 -0.47 -2.79
CA SER A 90 -11.99 0.94 -2.60
C SER A 90 -10.52 1.10 -2.21
N VAL A 91 -9.96 2.29 -2.46
CA VAL A 91 -8.57 2.61 -2.09
C VAL A 91 -8.37 2.47 -0.57
N GLU A 92 -9.36 2.83 0.22
CA GLU A 92 -9.33 2.72 1.69
C GLU A 92 -9.20 1.28 2.16
N ARG A 93 -9.83 0.30 1.48
CA ARG A 93 -9.67 -1.12 1.81
C ARG A 93 -8.29 -1.64 1.47
N TRP A 94 -7.72 -1.22 0.34
CA TRP A 94 -6.33 -1.55 0.02
C TRP A 94 -5.35 -0.93 1.01
N MET A 95 -5.57 0.33 1.41
CA MET A 95 -4.78 0.97 2.46
C MET A 95 -4.88 0.20 3.78
N TYR A 96 -6.08 -0.19 4.19
CA TYR A 96 -6.30 -1.01 5.37
C TYR A 96 -5.54 -2.34 5.28
N ALA A 97 -5.69 -3.11 4.20
CA ALA A 97 -5.01 -4.38 4.05
C ALA A 97 -3.48 -4.24 4.04
N VAL A 98 -2.94 -3.21 3.38
CA VAL A 98 -1.49 -2.93 3.40
C VAL A 98 -1.00 -2.60 4.82
N LEU A 99 -1.78 -1.84 5.59
CA LEU A 99 -1.43 -1.51 6.98
C LEU A 99 -1.52 -2.74 7.89
N GLU A 100 -2.55 -3.57 7.74
CA GLU A 100 -2.69 -4.83 8.48
C GLU A 100 -1.54 -5.80 8.17
N GLU A 101 -1.15 -5.95 6.90
CA GLU A 101 0.03 -6.74 6.52
C GLU A 101 1.32 -6.17 7.12
N ALA A 102 1.45 -4.84 7.19
CA ALA A 102 2.58 -4.20 7.87
C ALA A 102 2.59 -4.52 9.37
N LEU A 103 1.43 -4.54 10.03
CA LEU A 103 1.31 -4.83 11.47
C LEU A 103 1.63 -6.28 11.82
N LYS A 104 1.49 -7.23 10.89
CA LYS A 104 1.85 -8.64 11.09
C LYS A 104 3.37 -8.89 11.17
N LYS A 105 4.18 -7.95 10.67
CA LYS A 105 5.65 -8.04 10.75
C LYS A 105 6.15 -7.78 12.18
N GLU A 106 7.25 -8.42 12.57
CA GLU A 106 7.89 -8.21 13.88
C GLU A 106 8.19 -6.72 14.15
N LYS A 107 8.72 -6.01 13.14
CA LYS A 107 8.81 -4.56 13.14
C LYS A 107 7.88 -4.02 12.06
N SER A 108 6.81 -3.34 12.46
CA SER A 108 5.80 -2.89 11.51
C SER A 108 6.39 -1.92 10.49
N GLU A 109 6.22 -2.20 9.20
CA GLU A 109 6.79 -1.37 8.14
C GLU A 109 5.99 -1.50 6.84
N LEU A 110 5.89 -0.39 6.12
CA LEU A 110 5.36 -0.40 4.76
C LEU A 110 6.45 -0.87 3.78
N PRO A 111 6.07 -1.49 2.65
CA PRO A 111 6.99 -1.66 1.53
C PRO A 111 7.66 -0.33 1.17
N LEU A 112 8.96 -0.36 0.86
CA LEU A 112 9.76 0.86 0.67
C LEU A 112 9.16 1.81 -0.38
N TRP A 113 8.63 1.27 -1.48
CA TRP A 113 8.01 2.05 -2.55
C TRP A 113 6.68 2.70 -2.14
N LEU A 114 6.01 2.19 -1.10
CA LEU A 114 4.79 2.78 -0.51
C LEU A 114 5.07 3.72 0.65
N SER A 115 6.26 3.66 1.26
CA SER A 115 6.58 4.52 2.40
C SER A 115 6.46 6.01 2.04
N PRO A 116 5.66 6.82 2.75
CA PRO A 116 5.53 8.25 2.47
C PRO A 116 6.87 8.99 2.50
N VAL A 117 7.77 8.54 3.37
CA VAL A 117 9.15 9.00 3.50
C VAL A 117 10.05 7.77 3.51
N GLN A 118 10.95 7.67 2.55
CA GLN A 118 11.89 6.54 2.45
C GLN A 118 13.14 6.82 3.29
N VAL A 119 13.67 8.05 3.21
CA VAL A 119 14.86 8.48 3.94
C VAL A 119 14.57 9.72 4.77
N ARG A 120 14.90 9.70 6.06
CA ARG A 120 14.91 10.89 6.92
C ARG A 120 16.32 11.33 7.23
N VAL A 121 16.64 12.56 6.88
CA VAL A 121 17.90 13.21 7.21
C VAL A 121 17.78 13.95 8.53
N ILE A 122 18.67 13.68 9.47
CA ILE A 122 18.68 14.27 10.80
C ILE A 122 20.02 14.97 11.04
N PRO A 123 20.07 16.31 11.03
CA PRO A 123 21.25 17.03 11.50
C PRO A 123 21.42 16.82 13.01
N VAL A 124 22.65 16.51 13.45
CA VAL A 124 22.99 16.37 14.87
C VAL A 124 22.80 17.70 15.61
N ALA A 125 23.18 18.81 15.00
CA ALA A 125 23.01 20.17 15.50
C ALA A 125 22.50 21.07 14.36
N ASN A 126 21.34 21.70 14.53
CA ASN A 126 20.70 22.46 13.45
C ASN A 126 21.52 23.70 13.06
N ASP A 127 22.11 24.38 14.04
CA ASP A 127 22.96 25.56 13.87
C ASP A 127 24.21 25.29 13.03
N LYS A 128 24.72 24.06 13.05
CA LYS A 128 25.93 23.66 12.31
C LYS A 128 25.65 22.90 11.04
N HIS A 129 24.78 21.89 11.08
CA HIS A 129 24.70 20.87 10.02
C HIS A 129 23.49 21.05 9.10
N LEU A 130 22.49 21.86 9.47
CA LEU A 130 21.25 21.97 8.69
C LEU A 130 21.49 22.54 7.28
N GLU A 131 22.37 23.54 7.13
CA GLU A 131 22.69 24.10 5.82
C GLU A 131 23.39 23.09 4.91
N PHE A 132 24.16 22.17 5.48
CA PHE A 132 24.72 21.05 4.74
C PHE A 132 23.61 20.08 4.30
N CYS A 133 22.75 19.65 5.22
CA CYS A 133 21.61 18.76 4.91
C CYS A 133 20.70 19.34 3.82
N LYS A 134 20.50 20.66 3.79
CA LYS A 134 19.70 21.35 2.76
C LYS A 134 20.28 21.22 1.35
N LYS A 135 21.59 21.07 1.24
CA LYS A 135 22.35 20.90 -0.02
C LYS A 135 22.47 19.44 -0.44
N LEU A 136 21.98 18.48 0.35
CA LEU A 136 21.94 17.08 -0.06
C LEU A 136 20.94 16.91 -1.20
N HIS A 137 21.41 16.33 -2.30
CA HIS A 137 20.63 16.04 -3.50
C HIS A 137 20.40 14.52 -3.58
N MET A 138 19.20 14.09 -3.17
CA MET A 138 18.78 12.68 -3.24
C MET A 138 17.59 12.53 -4.19
N GLU A 139 17.80 12.88 -5.46
CA GLU A 139 16.74 12.87 -6.47
C GLU A 139 16.28 11.45 -6.82
N GLY A 140 14.99 11.31 -7.10
CA GLY A 140 14.37 10.04 -7.46
C GLY A 140 14.05 9.13 -6.27
N ILE A 141 14.17 9.64 -5.03
CA ILE A 141 13.67 8.99 -3.81
C ILE A 141 12.86 10.00 -2.99
N ARG A 142 12.03 9.53 -2.05
CA ARG A 142 11.30 10.40 -1.12
C ARG A 142 12.10 10.57 0.15
N TYR A 143 12.68 11.76 0.31
CA TYR A 143 13.39 12.10 1.54
C TYR A 143 12.88 13.38 2.18
N ASP A 144 13.15 13.52 3.47
CA ASP A 144 12.91 14.74 4.21
C ASP A 144 14.02 15.05 5.21
N ILE A 145 13.99 16.24 5.77
CA ILE A 145 14.97 16.79 6.71
C ILE A 145 14.23 17.14 7.99
N ASP A 146 14.67 16.53 9.09
CA ASP A 146 14.19 16.85 10.43
C ASP A 146 14.89 18.10 10.97
N ASP A 147 14.41 19.26 10.51
CA ASP A 147 14.91 20.59 10.85
C ASP A 147 14.29 21.17 12.13
N ARG A 148 13.54 20.36 12.89
CA ARG A 148 12.95 20.77 14.16
C ARG A 148 14.02 20.99 15.22
N ASP A 149 13.77 21.88 16.15
CA ASP A 149 14.65 22.13 17.30
C ASP A 149 14.39 21.12 18.42
N GLU A 150 14.78 19.86 18.18
CA GLU A 150 14.62 18.73 19.10
C GLU A 150 15.95 17.97 19.27
N ARG A 151 16.15 17.32 20.42
CA ARG A 151 17.34 16.47 20.65
C ARG A 151 17.39 15.32 19.64
N LEU A 152 18.59 14.96 19.18
CA LEU A 152 18.84 13.89 18.21
C LEU A 152 18.08 12.59 18.52
N GLY A 153 18.16 12.11 19.77
CA GLY A 153 17.45 10.89 20.19
C GLY A 153 15.93 10.97 20.03
N ARG A 154 15.33 12.16 20.24
CA ARG A 154 13.89 12.38 20.03
C ARG A 154 13.52 12.38 18.55
N LYS A 155 14.38 12.96 17.70
CA LYS A 155 14.21 12.92 16.24
C LYS A 155 14.26 11.49 15.71
N ILE A 156 15.26 10.70 16.13
CA ILE A 156 15.40 9.28 15.76
C ILE A 156 14.20 8.46 16.25
N ALA A 157 13.79 8.64 17.52
CA ALA A 157 12.63 7.94 18.06
C ALA A 157 11.36 8.22 17.26
N LYS A 158 11.13 9.49 16.87
CA LYS A 158 9.97 9.86 16.06
C LYS A 158 10.05 9.32 14.64
N ALA A 159 11.22 9.30 14.01
CA ALA A 159 11.40 8.64 12.71
C ALA A 159 11.06 7.14 12.78
N SER A 160 11.44 6.46 13.86
CA SER A 160 11.07 5.06 14.10
C SER A 160 9.57 4.88 14.33
N GLN A 161 8.92 5.78 15.07
CA GLN A 161 7.45 5.76 15.27
C GLN A 161 6.67 5.99 13.97
N GLU A 162 7.19 6.84 13.08
CA GLU A 162 6.62 7.10 11.75
C GLU A 162 7.01 6.04 10.70
N TRP A 163 7.65 4.95 11.13
CA TRP A 163 8.07 3.82 10.29
C TRP A 163 8.96 4.22 9.11
N VAL A 164 9.80 5.25 9.27
CA VAL A 164 10.74 5.66 8.23
C VAL A 164 11.77 4.53 8.00
N PRO A 165 11.91 3.99 6.78
CA PRO A 165 12.80 2.86 6.52
C PRO A 165 14.29 3.17 6.70
N TYR A 166 14.74 4.37 6.31
CA TYR A 166 16.14 4.80 6.42
C TYR A 166 16.26 6.09 7.21
N VAL A 167 17.17 6.12 8.19
CA VAL A 167 17.49 7.32 8.97
C VAL A 167 18.97 7.66 8.79
N LEU A 168 19.23 8.76 8.11
CA LEU A 168 20.55 9.31 7.83
C LEU A 168 20.89 10.37 8.90
N VAL A 169 21.91 10.14 9.72
CA VAL A 169 22.39 11.12 10.70
C VAL A 169 23.57 11.91 10.12
N VAL A 170 23.55 13.23 10.30
CA VAL A 170 24.59 14.13 9.76
C VAL A 170 25.21 14.98 10.87
N GLY A 171 26.44 14.65 11.26
CA GLY A 171 27.29 15.41 12.17
C GLY A 171 28.60 15.85 11.53
N ASP A 172 29.50 16.40 12.34
CA ASP A 172 30.83 16.86 11.90
C ASP A 172 31.62 15.73 11.21
N ASN A 173 31.67 14.54 11.82
CA ASN A 173 32.38 13.38 11.29
C ASN A 173 31.85 12.92 9.92
N GLU A 174 30.51 12.90 9.75
CA GLU A 174 29.90 12.47 8.48
C GLU A 174 30.14 13.49 7.37
N ILE A 175 30.12 14.79 7.70
CA ILE A 175 30.44 15.87 6.75
C ILE A 175 31.89 15.79 6.30
N GLU A 176 32.83 15.58 7.23
CA GLU A 176 34.26 15.50 6.93
C GLU A 176 34.65 14.23 6.14
N SER A 177 34.07 13.08 6.51
CA SER A 177 34.41 11.80 5.90
C SER A 177 33.69 11.52 4.57
N GLY A 178 32.55 12.18 4.32
CA GLY A 178 31.67 11.89 3.20
C GLY A 178 30.96 10.52 3.31
N LYS A 179 31.09 9.84 4.44
CA LYS A 179 30.37 8.60 4.77
C LYS A 179 29.39 8.88 5.88
N TYR A 180 28.17 8.43 5.72
CA TYR A 180 27.09 8.77 6.63
C TYR A 180 26.59 7.54 7.37
N SER A 181 26.28 7.75 8.65
CA SER A 181 25.67 6.72 9.48
C SER A 181 24.19 6.60 9.13
N VAL A 182 23.82 5.47 8.50
CA VAL A 182 22.46 5.14 8.08
C VAL A 182 21.94 4.01 8.95
N GLY A 183 20.90 4.31 9.74
CA GLY A 183 20.12 3.31 10.44
C GLY A 183 18.99 2.79 9.56
N LEU A 184 18.83 1.47 9.47
CA LEU A 184 17.72 0.85 8.76
C LEU A 184 16.68 0.33 9.74
N ARG A 185 15.41 0.57 9.43
CA ARG A 185 14.30 -0.07 10.14
C ARG A 185 14.38 -1.57 9.90
N GLY A 186 14.23 -2.36 10.96
CA GLY A 186 14.46 -3.81 10.89
C GLY A 186 15.77 -4.21 11.54
N GLU A 187 16.83 -3.44 11.32
CA GLU A 187 18.21 -3.80 11.67
C GLU A 187 18.65 -3.16 12.99
N GLU A 188 19.55 -3.84 13.71
CA GLU A 188 20.18 -3.30 14.93
C GLU A 188 21.41 -2.45 14.60
N ASP A 189 22.17 -2.86 13.59
CA ASP A 189 23.39 -2.22 13.18
C ASP A 189 23.15 -1.04 12.23
N LYS A 190 23.99 -0.01 12.39
CA LYS A 190 24.06 1.10 11.44
C LYS A 190 25.08 0.78 10.37
N ARG A 191 24.81 1.24 9.16
CA ARG A 191 25.73 1.10 8.02
C ARG A 191 26.37 2.45 7.72
N GLU A 192 27.63 2.43 7.34
CA GLU A 192 28.29 3.61 6.77
C GLU A 192 28.22 3.52 5.24
N MET A 193 27.66 4.54 4.60
CA MET A 193 27.55 4.61 3.14
C MET A 193 27.61 6.05 2.64
N GLN A 194 27.97 6.23 1.38
CA GLN A 194 27.86 7.50 0.66
C GLN A 194 26.39 7.77 0.29
N ILE A 195 26.07 9.02 -0.03
CA ILE A 195 24.71 9.42 -0.42
C ILE A 195 24.29 8.75 -1.72
N GLU A 196 25.23 8.62 -2.65
CA GLU A 196 25.02 8.01 -3.96
C GLU A 196 24.68 6.52 -3.83
N GLU A 197 25.36 5.82 -2.91
CA GLU A 197 25.10 4.42 -2.58
C GLU A 197 23.70 4.24 -1.98
N LEU A 198 23.33 5.12 -1.02
CA LEU A 198 21.99 5.11 -0.43
C LEU A 198 20.89 5.34 -1.47
N VAL A 199 21.07 6.32 -2.35
CA VAL A 199 20.10 6.62 -3.41
C VAL A 199 19.97 5.46 -4.40
N ALA A 200 21.09 4.84 -4.78
CA ALA A 200 21.10 3.67 -5.65
C ALA A 200 20.35 2.49 -5.01
N GLU A 201 20.66 2.16 -3.75
CA GLU A 201 20.00 1.07 -3.01
C GLU A 201 18.48 1.27 -2.93
N VAL A 202 18.03 2.49 -2.60
CA VAL A 202 16.59 2.79 -2.50
C VAL A 202 15.90 2.69 -3.86
N LYS A 203 16.55 3.14 -4.95
CA LYS A 203 16.01 3.03 -6.30
C LYS A 203 15.91 1.58 -6.77
N GLU A 204 16.95 0.78 -6.54
CA GLU A 204 16.97 -0.65 -6.86
C GLU A 204 15.82 -1.38 -6.14
N LYS A 205 15.66 -1.15 -4.84
CA LYS A 205 14.56 -1.74 -4.06
C LYS A 205 13.16 -1.26 -4.46
N CYS A 206 13.06 -0.18 -5.23
CA CYS A 206 11.80 0.34 -5.76
C CYS A 206 11.66 0.14 -7.27
N GLU A 207 12.53 -0.65 -7.89
CA GLU A 207 12.50 -0.86 -9.34
C GLU A 207 11.16 -1.46 -9.79
N GLY A 208 10.63 -0.97 -10.91
CA GLY A 208 9.33 -1.38 -11.46
C GLY A 208 8.11 -0.87 -10.69
N MET A 209 8.29 -0.18 -9.55
CA MET A 209 7.19 0.36 -8.76
C MET A 209 6.86 1.81 -9.14
N PRO A 210 5.60 2.26 -9.00
CA PRO A 210 5.24 3.66 -9.24
C PRO A 210 5.98 4.62 -8.31
N TYR A 211 6.45 5.75 -8.86
CA TYR A 211 7.11 6.80 -8.11
C TYR A 211 6.38 8.13 -8.19
N ARG A 212 6.29 8.82 -7.05
CA ARG A 212 5.94 10.23 -6.94
C ARG A 212 6.84 10.90 -5.91
N ASN A 213 7.08 12.19 -6.11
CA ASN A 213 7.73 13.05 -5.12
C ASN A 213 6.91 13.10 -3.82
N ILE A 214 7.58 13.46 -2.72
CA ILE A 214 6.93 13.65 -1.44
C ILE A 214 5.82 14.71 -1.55
N ALA A 215 4.63 14.40 -1.02
CA ALA A 215 3.45 15.27 -1.14
C ALA A 215 3.49 16.49 -0.21
N MET A 216 4.36 16.47 0.80
CA MET A 216 4.51 17.52 1.81
C MET A 216 5.86 18.21 1.68
N SER A 217 6.04 19.32 2.41
CA SER A 217 7.35 19.96 2.57
C SER A 217 8.43 18.95 2.95
N LYS A 218 9.61 19.06 2.32
CA LYS A 218 10.81 18.30 2.71
C LYS A 218 11.33 18.69 4.09
N TYR A 219 10.92 19.83 4.62
CA TYR A 219 11.23 20.28 5.99
C TYR A 219 10.10 19.90 6.94
N LEU A 220 10.41 19.10 7.96
CA LEU A 220 9.43 18.63 8.95
C LEU A 220 8.81 19.78 9.73
N SER A 221 9.57 20.84 10.04
CA SER A 221 9.08 22.02 10.75
C SER A 221 7.94 22.75 10.03
N LYS A 222 7.83 22.58 8.72
CA LYS A 222 6.81 23.21 7.86
C LYS A 222 5.61 22.32 7.58
N ARG A 223 5.58 21.10 8.10
CA ARG A 223 4.45 20.19 7.89
C ARG A 223 3.32 20.53 8.87
N PRO A 224 2.06 20.30 8.47
CA PRO A 224 0.94 20.36 9.40
C PRO A 224 1.21 19.43 10.59
N ILE A 225 1.01 19.96 11.79
CA ILE A 225 1.07 19.16 13.02
C ILE A 225 -0.36 18.86 13.41
N PHE A 226 -0.71 17.58 13.44
CA PHE A 226 -1.99 17.17 14.01
C PHE A 226 -1.88 17.20 15.54
N VAL A 227 -2.35 18.29 16.12
CA VAL A 227 -2.72 18.34 17.53
C VAL A 227 -4.10 17.71 17.60
N GLY A 228 -4.19 16.47 18.09
CA GLY A 228 -5.49 15.84 18.33
C GLY A 228 -6.39 16.74 19.18
N ALA A 229 -7.71 16.54 19.10
CA ALA A 229 -8.61 17.23 20.02
C ALA A 229 -8.16 16.93 21.46
N VAL A 230 -7.71 17.98 22.15
CA VAL A 230 -7.35 17.94 23.58
C VAL A 230 -8.60 17.67 24.40
#